data_AF-A0A158JU54-F1
#
_entry.id   AF-A0A158JU54-F1
#
_cell.length_a   1.000
_cell.length_b   1.000
_cell.length_c   1.000
_cell.angle_alpha   90.00
_cell.angle_beta   90.00
_cell.angle_gamma   90.00
#
_symmetry.space_group_name_H-M   'P 1'
#
loop_
_entity.id
_entity.type
_entity.pdbx_description
1 polymer ?
#
loop_
_entity_poly.entity_id
_entity_poly.type
_entity_poly.pdbx_seq_one_letter_code
_entity_poly.pdbx_strand_id
1 'polypeptide(L)' 'MQANLFIGEGFEGPGVNLAHINVLVGPRSGPAGQAFATALATPTAGHAPFVVIARPGVPAKTAHFVCE' A
#
# COMPACT_ATOMS: atom_id res chain seq x y z
N MET A 1 22.39 -6.67 5.59
CA MET A 1 21.80 -6.68 4.22
C MET A 1 21.08 -5.36 4.04
N GLN A 2 21.44 -4.57 3.04
CA GLN A 2 20.67 -3.35 2.73
C GLN A 2 19.25 -3.75 2.35
N ALA A 3 18.29 -3.14 3.04
CA ALA A 3 16.88 -3.28 2.78
C ALA A 3 16.53 -2.43 1.55
N ASN A 4 16.58 -3.01 0.35
CA ASN A 4 16.20 -2.26 -0.85
C ASN A 4 14.72 -1.87 -0.79
N LEU A 5 14.49 -0.57 -0.92
CA LEU A 5 13.17 0.01 -1.19
C LEU A 5 13.03 0.15 -2.71
N PHE A 6 11.93 -0.36 -3.24
CA PHE A 6 11.53 -0.21 -4.62
C PHE A 6 10.31 0.70 -4.69
N ILE A 7 10.28 1.56 -5.70
CA ILE A 7 9.19 2.49 -5.99
C ILE A 7 8.77 2.25 -7.43
N GLY A 8 7.47 2.21 -7.68
CA GLY A 8 6.92 2.06 -9.02
C GLY A 8 5.57 2.74 -9.14
N GLU A 9 5.15 2.91 -10.39
CA GLU A 9 3.87 3.51 -10.76
C GLU A 9 3.25 2.70 -11.91
N GLY A 10 1.93 2.75 -12.02
CA GLY A 10 1.18 2.11 -13.10
C GLY A 10 -0.09 2.87 -13.41
N PHE A 11 -0.40 2.98 -14.70
CA PHE A 11 -1.54 3.73 -15.21
C PHE A 11 -2.23 2.89 -16.29
N GLU A 12 -3.44 2.41 -16.03
CA GLU A 12 -4.10 1.43 -16.90
C GLU A 12 -5.64 1.56 -16.87
N GLY A 13 -6.28 1.27 -18.01
CA GLY A 13 -7.73 1.28 -18.18
C GLY A 13 -8.31 2.52 -18.88
N PRO A 14 -9.59 2.50 -19.31
CA PRO A 14 -10.23 3.60 -20.04
C PRO A 14 -11.17 4.48 -19.19
N GLY A 15 -11.27 5.76 -19.57
CA GLY A 15 -12.33 6.67 -19.09
C GLY A 15 -12.29 6.95 -17.60
N VAL A 16 -13.46 7.03 -16.96
CA VAL A 16 -13.61 7.34 -15.52
C VAL A 16 -13.19 6.21 -14.58
N ASN A 17 -13.00 5.01 -15.12
CA ASN A 17 -12.57 3.82 -14.36
C ASN A 17 -11.05 3.59 -14.48
N LEU A 18 -10.32 4.58 -14.99
CA LEU A 18 -8.88 4.50 -15.13
C LEU A 18 -8.23 4.43 -13.75
N ALA A 19 -7.30 3.49 -13.57
CA ALA A 19 -6.55 3.33 -12.34
C ALA A 19 -5.15 3.91 -12.49
N HIS A 20 -4.78 4.79 -11.56
CA HIS A 20 -3.40 5.26 -11.38
C HIS A 20 -2.92 4.84 -10.00
N ILE A 21 -1.95 3.93 -9.96
CA ILE A 21 -1.45 3.35 -8.72
C ILE A 21 0.02 3.71 -8.55
N ASN A 22 0.34 4.26 -7.37
CA ASN A 22 1.71 4.42 -6.89
C ASN A 22 2.02 3.33 -5.87
N VAL A 23 3.18 2.69 -5.99
CA VAL A 23 3.54 1.50 -5.20
C VAL A 23 4.91 1.67 -4.57
N LEU A 24 4.99 1.37 -3.27
CA LEU A 24 6.25 1.18 -2.55
C LEU A 24 6.35 -0.29 -2.12
N VAL A 25 7.48 -0.93 -2.42
CA VAL A 25 7.77 -2.31 -2.02
C VAL A 25 9.10 -2.37 -1.30
N GLY A 26 9.12 -2.99 -0.12
CA GLY A 26 10.35 -3.15 0.64
C GLY A 26 10.15 -4.08 1.82
N PRO A 27 11.24 -4.42 2.54
CA PRO A 27 11.16 -5.29 3.70
C PRO A 27 10.45 -4.60 4.88
N ARG A 28 9.81 -5.42 5.72
CA ARG A 28 9.04 -4.97 6.91
C ARG A 28 9.87 -4.14 7.90
N SER A 29 11.16 -4.45 8.06
CA SER A 29 12.06 -3.71 8.95
C SER A 29 12.64 -2.44 8.30
N GLY A 30 12.30 -2.16 7.04
CA GLY A 30 12.79 -1.02 6.28
C GLY A 30 11.79 0.15 6.22
N PRO A 31 12.11 1.17 5.41
CA PRO A 31 11.28 2.37 5.25
C PRO A 31 9.84 2.06 4.83
N ALA A 32 9.63 1.06 3.97
CA ALA A 32 8.29 0.63 3.55
C ALA A 32 7.43 0.15 4.72
N GLY A 33 8.02 -0.64 5.64
CA GLY A 33 7.30 -1.11 6.83
C GLY A 33 7.01 0.00 7.85
N GLN A 34 7.91 0.99 7.96
CA GLN A 34 7.65 2.19 8.78
C GLN A 34 6.51 3.02 8.19
N ALA A 35 6.52 3.27 6.88
CA ALA A 35 5.45 3.99 6.19
C ALA A 35 4.10 3.27 6.35
N PHE A 36 4.08 1.94 6.18
CA PHE A 36 2.90 1.09 6.41
C PHE A 36 2.32 1.28 7.82
N ALA A 37 3.16 1.21 8.86
CA ALA A 37 2.71 1.32 10.25
C ALA A 37 2.21 2.74 10.57
N THR A 38 2.94 3.76 10.16
CA THR A 38 2.60 5.17 10.40
C THR A 38 1.30 5.57 9.72
N ALA A 39 1.10 5.16 8.46
CA ALA A 39 -0.11 5.49 7.73
C ALA A 39 -1.35 4.88 8.38
N LEU A 40 -1.31 3.59 8.74
CA LEU A 40 -2.42 2.94 9.45
C LEU A 40 -2.72 3.58 10.83
N ALA A 41 -1.69 4.10 11.51
CA ALA A 41 -1.86 4.75 12.80
C ALA A 41 -2.34 6.22 12.71
N THR A 42 -2.32 6.82 11.51
CA THR A 42 -2.56 8.26 11.32
C THR A 42 -3.65 8.53 10.26
N PRO A 43 -4.89 8.06 10.45
CA PRO A 43 -5.97 8.33 9.52
C PRO A 43 -6.31 9.82 9.47
N THR A 44 -6.66 10.33 8.30
CA THR A 44 -7.17 11.70 8.12
C THR A 44 -8.56 11.69 7.49
N ALA A 45 -9.28 12.80 7.60
CA ALA A 45 -10.62 12.90 7.03
C ALA A 45 -10.57 12.66 5.51
N GLY A 46 -11.40 11.73 5.04
CA GLY A 46 -11.46 11.33 3.62
C GLY A 46 -10.40 10.32 3.17
N HIS A 47 -9.39 10.02 3.99
CA HIS A 47 -8.26 9.14 3.62
C HIS A 47 -8.09 8.10 4.73
N ALA A 48 -9.00 7.13 4.75
CA ALA A 48 -9.02 6.07 5.75
C ALA A 48 -8.11 4.91 5.29
N PRO A 49 -6.99 4.68 5.97
CA PRO A 49 -6.03 3.66 5.61
C PRO A 49 -6.58 2.23 5.88
N PHE A 50 -6.38 1.29 4.96
CA PHE A 50 -6.80 -0.11 5.15
C PHE A 50 -5.81 -1.16 4.63
N VAL A 51 -5.95 -2.39 5.14
CA VAL A 51 -5.14 -3.54 4.74
C VAL A 51 -5.88 -4.36 3.69
N VAL A 52 -5.17 -4.75 2.62
CA VAL A 52 -5.75 -5.57 1.55
C VAL A 52 -5.93 -7.01 2.05
N ILE A 53 -7.16 -7.51 1.92
CA ILE A 53 -7.53 -8.89 2.21
C ILE A 53 -8.10 -9.55 0.95
N ALA A 54 -7.82 -10.84 0.76
CA ALA A 54 -8.38 -11.58 -0.36
C ALA A 54 -9.87 -11.91 -0.13
N ARG A 55 -10.23 -12.12 1.13
CA ARG A 55 -11.59 -12.36 1.64
C ARG A 55 -11.59 -12.16 3.16
N PRO A 56 -12.76 -12.02 3.82
CA PRO A 56 -12.83 -11.87 5.27
C PRO A 56 -12.03 -12.94 6.00
N GLY A 57 -11.15 -12.50 6.92
CA GLY A 57 -10.26 -13.38 7.69
C GLY A 57 -9.02 -13.89 6.94
N VAL A 58 -8.82 -13.54 5.66
CA VAL A 58 -7.66 -13.99 4.86
C VAL A 58 -6.91 -12.78 4.30
N PRO A 59 -5.83 -12.32 4.96
CA PRO A 59 -5.00 -11.24 4.43
C PRO A 59 -4.25 -11.68 3.17
N ALA A 60 -3.92 -10.73 2.32
CA ALA A 60 -2.97 -11.00 1.24
C ALA A 60 -1.63 -11.50 1.81
N LYS A 61 -0.93 -12.37 1.06
CA LYS A 61 0.30 -13.05 1.52
C LYS A 61 1.41 -12.07 1.90
N THR A 62 1.42 -10.89 1.27
CA THR A 62 2.24 -9.73 1.58
C THR A 62 1.40 -8.68 2.31
N ALA A 63 1.99 -8.01 3.30
CA ALA A 63 1.31 -6.90 3.98
C ALA A 63 1.16 -5.74 3.00
N HIS A 64 -0.06 -5.55 2.48
CA HIS A 64 -0.41 -4.44 1.60
C HIS A 64 -1.22 -3.41 2.38
N PHE A 65 -0.88 -2.15 2.19
CA PHE A 65 -1.60 -1.00 2.69
C PHE A 65 -2.03 -0.15 1.50
N VAL A 66 -3.26 0.36 1.54
CA VAL A 66 -3.79 1.32 0.57
C VAL A 66 -4.14 2.60 1.31
N CYS A 67 -3.49 3.68 0.89
CA CYS A 67 -3.94 5.04 1.16
C CYS A 67 -4.66 5.49 -0.11
N GLU A 68 -5.96 5.73 -0.03
CA GLU A 68 -6.57 6.69 -0.95
C GLU A 68 -6.23 8.09 -0.46
#